data_AF-A0A7D9MCF4-F1
#
_entry.id   AF-A0A7D9MCF4-F1
#
_cell.length_a   1.000
_cell.length_b   1.000
_cell.length_c   1.000
_cell.angle_alpha   90.00
_cell.angle_beta   90.00
_cell.angle_gamma   90.00
#
_symmetry.space_group_name_H-M   'P 1'
#
loop_
_entity.id
_entity.type
_entity.pdbx_description
1 polymer ?
#
loop_
_entity_poly.entity_id
_entity_poly.type
_entity_poly.pdbx_seq_one_letter_code
_entity_poly.pdbx_strand_id
1 'polypeptide(L)'
;MKLVSLHSIVQNKLVRRNLNDKNFTVVSSGVAFDECLGQVDQGLSYSNGHSAVKTENITSMTSLAIRFKTSEPSGLLVYSIKENVHFYLALFHGNLFLVYANGSSNQLPFQTREETLNDGAYHTVTIDLSNS
;
A
#
# COMPACT_ATOMS: atom_id res chain seq x y z
N MET A 1 17.69 -8.64 16.26
CA MET A 1 17.12 -7.31 16.57
C MET A 1 16.02 -7.04 15.55
N LYS A 2 14.74 -7.15 15.93
CA LYS A 2 13.60 -6.87 15.04
C LYS A 2 13.29 -5.37 15.12
N LEU A 3 13.32 -4.70 13.98
CA LEU A 3 12.99 -3.28 13.86
C LEU A 3 11.53 -3.16 13.43
N VAL A 4 10.75 -2.35 14.14
CA VAL A 4 9.40 -1.97 13.73
C VAL A 4 9.41 -0.45 13.52
N SER A 5 9.20 -0.04 12.27
CA SER A 5 9.09 1.36 11.89
C SER A 5 7.63 1.80 11.95
N LEU A 6 7.29 2.69 12.86
CA LEU A 6 5.98 3.37 12.87
C LEU A 6 6.20 4.81 12.40
N HIS A 7 5.52 5.19 11.32
CA HIS A 7 5.51 6.56 10.81
C HIS A 7 4.41 7.35 11.56
N SER A 8 4.77 8.45 12.20
CA SER A 8 3.83 9.39 12.80
C SER A 8 3.97 10.74 12.09
N ILE A 9 2.83 11.39 11.85
CA ILE A 9 2.70 12.64 11.07
C ILE A 9 3.33 13.84 11.80
N VAL A 10 3.79 13.68 13.04
CA VAL A 10 4.46 14.73 13.81
C VAL A 10 5.96 14.47 13.80
N GLN A 11 6.65 15.13 12.86
CA GLN A 11 8.11 15.16 12.65
C GLN A 11 8.72 13.91 12.01
N ASN A 12 9.11 14.05 10.73
CA ASN A 12 9.87 13.11 9.89
C ASN A 12 11.28 12.82 10.45
N LYS A 13 11.39 12.22 11.63
CA LYS A 13 12.65 11.73 12.17
C LYS A 13 12.46 10.31 12.65
N LEU A 14 13.27 9.38 12.14
CA LEU A 14 13.33 8.02 12.65
C LEU A 14 13.73 8.08 14.13
N VAL A 15 12.79 7.77 15.02
CA VAL A 15 13.06 7.65 16.45
C VAL A 15 13.49 6.22 16.72
N ARG A 16 14.77 6.01 17.05
CA ARG A 16 15.22 4.71 17.57
C ARG A 16 14.52 4.45 18.90
N ARG A 17 13.75 3.36 18.97
CA ARG A 17 13.12 2.90 20.21
C ARG A 17 13.78 1.59 20.63
N ASN A 18 14.35 1.57 21.84
CA ASN A 18 14.71 0.31 22.47
C ASN A 18 13.42 -0.34 22.98
N LEU A 19 13.11 -1.52 22.45
CA LEU A 19 12.09 -2.40 23.03
C LEU A 19 12.61 -2.75 24.43
N ASN A 20 11.95 -2.28 25.51
CA ASN A 20 12.26 -2.48 26.94
C ASN A 20 13.04 -1.37 27.69
N ASP A 21 13.00 -0.11 27.25
CA ASP A 21 13.52 0.99 28.09
C ASP A 21 12.62 1.22 29.32
N LYS A 22 13.15 0.95 30.52
CA LYS A 22 12.45 1.12 31.81
C LYS A 22 12.07 2.57 32.12
N ASN A 23 12.72 3.53 31.46
CA ASN A 23 12.46 4.97 31.62
C ASN A 23 11.52 5.52 30.54
N PHE A 24 10.90 4.66 29.73
CA PHE A 24 9.98 5.09 28.68
C PHE A 24 8.63 5.50 29.27
N THR A 25 8.48 6.78 29.61
CA THR A 25 7.26 7.38 30.17
C THR A 25 6.38 8.02 29.10
N VAL A 26 6.33 7.45 27.89
CA VAL A 26 5.36 7.92 26.90
C VAL A 26 4.00 7.39 27.31
N VAL A 27 3.12 8.31 27.72
CA VAL A 27 1.70 8.02 27.89
C VAL A 27 1.20 7.35 26.64
N SER A 28 0.71 6.13 26.79
CA SER A 28 0.17 5.31 25.73
C SER A 28 -1.22 5.78 25.27
N SER A 29 -1.38 7.11 25.21
CA SER A 29 -2.59 7.78 24.76
C SER A 29 -2.93 7.32 23.34
N GLY A 30 -4.11 6.72 23.18
CA GLY A 30 -4.57 6.15 21.91
C GLY A 30 -4.16 4.70 21.64
N VAL A 31 -3.50 4.03 22.60
CA VAL A 31 -3.27 2.58 22.56
C VAL A 31 -4.16 1.92 23.61
N ALA A 32 -5.15 1.15 23.18
CA ALA A 32 -5.93 0.31 24.07
C ALA A 32 -5.11 -0.96 24.40
N PHE A 33 -4.96 -1.29 25.69
CA PHE A 33 -4.25 -2.50 26.15
C PHE A 33 -5.21 -3.54 26.75
N ASP A 34 -6.47 -3.16 26.93
CA ASP A 34 -7.58 -3.94 27.44
C ASP A 34 -8.48 -4.48 26.33
N GLU A 35 -8.36 -3.96 25.12
CA GLU A 35 -9.04 -4.46 23.93
C GLU A 35 -8.16 -5.46 23.18
N CYS A 36 -8.37 -6.75 23.45
CA CYS A 36 -7.83 -7.80 22.59
C CYS A 36 -8.67 -7.85 21.31
N LEU A 37 -8.11 -7.44 20.17
CA LEU A 37 -8.79 -7.57 18.88
C LEU A 37 -9.05 -9.06 18.64
N GLY A 38 -10.32 -9.48 18.76
CA GLY A 38 -10.72 -10.89 18.62
C GLY A 38 -10.41 -11.49 17.24
N GLN A 39 -10.18 -10.64 16.25
CA GLN A 39 -9.71 -11.02 14.93
C GLN A 39 -8.78 -9.93 14.38
N VAL A 40 -7.53 -10.30 14.10
CA VAL A 40 -6.56 -9.44 13.42
C VAL A 40 -6.45 -9.94 11.98
N ASP A 41 -6.95 -9.13 11.04
CA ASP A 41 -6.69 -9.35 9.62
C ASP A 41 -5.24 -8.96 9.30
N GLN A 42 -4.48 -9.86 8.67
CA GLN A 42 -3.10 -9.56 8.26
C GLN A 42 -3.10 -8.48 7.16
N GLY A 43 -2.31 -7.42 7.35
CA GLY A 43 -2.10 -6.38 6.34
C GLY A 43 -1.95 -4.99 6.94
N LEU A 44 -2.07 -3.98 6.07
CA LEU A 44 -2.15 -2.57 6.43
C LEU A 44 -3.56 -2.07 6.09
N SER A 45 -4.19 -1.37 7.03
CA SER A 45 -5.47 -0.69 6.81
C SER A 45 -5.23 0.81 6.70
N TYR A 46 -5.97 1.44 5.79
CA TYR A 46 -5.86 2.87 5.52
C TYR A 46 -7.26 3.48 5.63
N SER A 47 -7.47 4.31 6.65
CA SER A 47 -8.60 5.25 6.69
C SER A 47 -8.26 6.55 5.96
N ASN A 48 -6.98 6.93 5.99
CA ASN A 48 -6.39 8.04 5.25
C ASN A 48 -4.87 7.82 5.16
N GLY A 49 -4.21 8.43 4.18
CA GLY A 49 -2.77 8.42 4.00
C GLY A 49 -2.27 7.31 3.06
N HIS A 50 -0.96 7.06 3.11
CA HIS A 50 -0.28 6.09 2.26
C HIS A 50 0.93 5.50 3.01
N SER A 51 1.40 4.35 2.56
CA SER A 51 2.70 3.81 2.93
C SER A 51 3.60 3.80 1.70
N ALA A 52 4.89 4.05 1.91
CA ALA A 52 5.89 3.98 0.85
C ALA A 52 6.91 2.89 1.18
N VAL A 53 7.26 2.09 0.17
CA VAL A 53 8.34 1.10 0.25
C VAL A 53 9.48 1.60 -0.62
N LYS A 54 10.68 1.71 -0.04
CA LYS A 54 11.88 2.07 -0.79
C LYS A 54 12.44 0.82 -1.46
N THR A 55 12.46 0.82 -2.79
CA THR A 55 13.06 -0.25 -3.58
C THR A 55 14.46 0.17 -4.03
N GLU A 56 15.48 -0.19 -3.25
CA GLU A 56 16.87 0.04 -3.66
C GLU A 56 17.21 -0.89 -4.84
N ASN A 57 17.87 -0.37 -5.87
CA ASN A 57 18.35 -1.12 -7.04
C ASN A 57 17.29 -1.79 -7.93
N ILE A 58 16.00 -1.51 -7.77
CA ILE A 58 14.97 -1.93 -8.74
C ILE A 58 14.94 -0.92 -9.90
N THR A 59 15.34 -1.35 -11.09
CA THR A 59 15.35 -0.53 -12.31
C THR A 59 13.99 -0.51 -13.00
N SER A 60 13.26 -1.63 -12.95
CA SER A 60 11.91 -1.77 -13.49
C SER A 60 11.09 -2.77 -12.67
N MET A 61 9.76 -2.60 -12.67
CA MET A 61 8.85 -3.55 -12.05
C MET A 61 8.49 -4.63 -13.06
N THR A 62 8.73 -5.90 -12.72
CA THR A 62 8.42 -7.05 -13.60
C THR A 62 7.11 -7.73 -13.23
N SER A 63 6.73 -7.70 -11.95
CA SER A 63 5.45 -8.21 -11.49
C SER A 63 4.99 -7.52 -10.22
N LEU A 64 3.68 -7.53 -9.99
CA LEU A 64 3.04 -7.05 -8.78
C LEU A 64 2.00 -8.06 -8.33
N ALA A 65 2.03 -8.45 -7.06
CA ALA A 65 0.99 -9.24 -6.43
C ALA A 65 0.52 -8.52 -5.16
N ILE A 66 -0.76 -8.18 -5.10
CA ILE A 66 -1.40 -7.58 -3.92
C ILE A 66 -2.69 -8.30 -3.59
N ARG A 67 -3.04 -8.30 -2.31
CA ARG A 67 -4.35 -8.73 -1.83
C ARG A 67 -4.98 -7.57 -1.08
N PHE A 68 -6.19 -7.16 -1.47
CA PHE A 68 -6.89 -6.03 -0.87
C PHE A 68 -8.36 -6.36 -0.63
N LYS A 69 -9.00 -5.56 0.23
CA LYS A 69 -10.42 -5.62 0.57
C LYS A 69 -10.88 -4.19 0.83
N THR A 70 -11.94 -3.75 0.17
CA THR A 70 -12.46 -2.38 0.36
C THR A 70 -13.95 -2.31 0.04
N SER A 71 -14.66 -1.37 0.67
CA SER A 71 -15.99 -0.92 0.24
C SER A 71 -15.94 0.40 -0.52
N GLU A 72 -14.79 1.09 -0.49
CA GLU A 72 -14.60 2.36 -1.19
C GLU A 72 -14.58 2.12 -2.70
N PRO A 73 -15.40 2.85 -3.48
CA PRO A 73 -15.54 2.62 -4.91
C PRO A 73 -14.31 3.07 -5.71
N SER A 74 -13.50 3.98 -5.16
CA SER A 74 -12.34 4.55 -5.85
C SER A 74 -11.20 4.80 -4.88
N GLY A 75 -9.98 4.56 -5.33
CA GLY A 75 -8.77 4.78 -4.51
C GLY A 75 -7.50 4.32 -5.19
N LEU A 76 -6.37 4.93 -4.82
CA LEU A 76 -5.06 4.52 -5.29
C LEU A 76 -4.59 3.28 -4.54
N LEU A 77 -4.20 2.22 -5.27
CA LEU A 77 -3.71 0.99 -4.67
C LEU A 77 -2.18 0.98 -4.64
N VAL A 78 -1.55 1.21 -5.79
CA VAL A 78 -0.08 1.22 -5.92
C VAL A 78 0.31 2.28 -6.95
N TYR A 79 1.37 3.03 -6.67
CA TYR A 79 2.00 3.88 -7.68
C TYR A 79 3.52 3.84 -7.54
N SER A 80 4.21 4.00 -8.66
CA SER A 80 5.66 4.18 -8.71
C SER A 80 6.01 5.07 -9.88
N ILE A 81 6.93 5.99 -9.66
CA ILE A 81 7.44 6.89 -10.69
C ILE A 81 8.96 6.85 -10.59
N LYS A 82 9.62 6.42 -11.66
CA LYS A 82 11.07 6.45 -11.79
C LYS A 82 11.44 6.93 -13.18
N GLU A 83 12.06 8.10 -13.24
CA GLU A 83 12.43 8.76 -14.50
C GLU A 83 11.19 8.90 -15.42
N ASN A 84 11.17 8.16 -16.53
CA ASN A 84 10.07 8.16 -17.51
C ASN A 84 9.16 6.92 -17.41
N VAL A 85 9.34 6.10 -16.37
CA VAL A 85 8.52 4.92 -16.12
C VAL A 85 7.47 5.25 -15.06
N HIS A 86 6.22 5.20 -15.47
CA HIS A 86 5.06 5.42 -14.61
C HIS A 86 4.30 4.11 -14.45
N PHE A 87 4.14 3.68 -13.20
CA PHE A 87 3.23 2.59 -12.84
C PHE A 87 2.14 3.12 -11.92
N TYR A 88 0.90 2.85 -12.26
CA TYR A 88 -0.27 3.30 -11.52
C TYR A 88 -1.34 2.21 -11.54
N LEU A 89 -1.71 1.71 -10.36
CA LEU A 89 -2.82 0.79 -10.17
C LEU A 89 -3.83 1.43 -9.22
N ALA A 90 -5.05 1.65 -9.69
CA ALA A 90 -6.11 2.24 -8.90
C ALA A 90 -7.42 1.49 -9.08
N LEU A 91 -8.30 1.67 -8.11
CA LEU A 91 -9.71 1.35 -8.22
C LEU A 91 -10.46 2.62 -8.64
N PHE A 92 -11.38 2.49 -9.60
CA PHE A 92 -12.25 3.58 -10.01
C PHE A 92 -13.64 3.03 -10.35
N HIS A 93 -14.64 3.46 -9.58
CA HIS A 93 -16.00 2.92 -9.61
C HIS A 93 -16.03 1.38 -9.55
N GLY A 94 -15.22 0.80 -8.66
CA GLY A 94 -15.09 -0.64 -8.46
C GLY A 94 -14.24 -1.39 -9.48
N ASN A 95 -13.81 -0.74 -10.56
CA ASN A 95 -12.99 -1.38 -11.60
C ASN A 95 -11.51 -1.08 -11.38
N LEU A 96 -10.63 -2.02 -11.68
CA LEU A 96 -9.19 -1.76 -11.67
C LEU A 96 -8.79 -1.00 -12.92
N PHE A 97 -7.94 -0.01 -12.72
CA PHE A 97 -7.27 0.76 -13.76
C PHE A 97 -5.77 0.63 -13.58
N LEU A 98 -5.12 0.13 -14.61
CA LEU A 98 -3.67 -0.02 -14.67
C LEU A 98 -3.11 0.88 -15.78
N VAL A 99 -2.19 1.76 -15.40
CA VAL A 99 -1.32 2.49 -16.32
C VAL A 99 0.10 2.02 -16.09
N TYR A 100 0.71 1.51 -17.15
CA TYR A 100 2.13 1.24 -17.22
C TYR A 100 2.64 1.93 -18.48
N ALA A 101 3.50 2.93 -18.32
CA ALA A 101 4.05 3.70 -19.42
C ALA A 101 5.57 3.81 -19.27
N ASN A 102 6.29 3.60 -20.38
CA ASN A 102 7.73 3.77 -20.47
C ASN A 102 8.05 4.76 -21.60
N GLY A 103 8.31 6.02 -21.24
CA GLY A 103 8.58 7.09 -22.21
C GLY A 103 7.33 7.64 -22.90
N SER A 104 7.48 8.02 -24.17
CA SER A 104 6.50 8.81 -24.93
C SER A 104 5.31 8.03 -25.51
N SER A 105 5.13 6.76 -25.13
CA SER A 105 4.03 5.96 -25.66
C SER A 105 2.73 6.23 -24.89
N ASN A 106 1.73 6.77 -25.58
CA ASN A 106 0.36 6.85 -25.07
C ASN A 106 -0.26 5.44 -25.04
N GLN A 107 0.10 4.63 -24.04
CA GLN A 107 -0.60 3.38 -23.80
C GLN A 107 -1.94 3.68 -23.13
N LEU A 108 -3.01 3.13 -23.70
CA LEU A 108 -4.33 3.19 -23.08
C LEU A 108 -4.31 2.40 -21.77
N PRO A 109 -4.98 2.88 -20.72
CA PRO A 109 -5.07 2.15 -19.47
C PRO A 109 -5.74 0.80 -19.68
N PHE A 110 -5.21 -0.25 -19.05
CA PHE A 110 -5.93 -1.50 -18.91
C PHE A 110 -7.03 -1.33 -17.86
N GLN A 111 -8.22 -1.78 -18.17
CA GLN A 111 -9.38 -1.68 -17.27
C GLN A 111 -10.09 -3.03 -17.19
N THR A 112 -10.36 -3.50 -15.97
CA THR A 112 -11.27 -4.64 -15.77
C THR A 112 -12.70 -4.26 -16.14
N ARG A 113 -13.47 -5.23 -16.60
CA ARG A 113 -14.90 -5.05 -16.91
C ARG A 113 -15.69 -6.12 -16.16
N GLU A 114 -16.99 -5.89 -16.03
CA GLU A 114 -17.99 -6.87 -15.56
C GLU A 114 -18.04 -7.11 -14.04
N GLU A 115 -16.91 -7.13 -13.35
CA GLU A 115 -16.86 -7.33 -11.89
C GLU A 115 -16.27 -6.12 -11.15
N THR A 116 -16.96 -5.72 -10.07
CA THR A 116 -16.50 -4.65 -9.17
C THR A 116 -15.82 -5.23 -7.94
N LEU A 117 -14.67 -4.70 -7.57
CA LEU A 117 -13.83 -5.23 -6.47
C LEU A 117 -13.99 -4.45 -5.14
N ASN A 118 -15.01 -3.61 -5.03
CA ASN A 118 -15.34 -2.84 -3.83
C ASN A 118 -16.51 -3.45 -3.03
N ASP A 119 -16.62 -4.78 -3.01
CA ASP A 119 -17.70 -5.55 -2.38
C ASP A 119 -17.45 -5.86 -0.88
N GLY A 120 -16.35 -5.35 -0.31
CA GLY A 120 -15.93 -5.66 1.05
C GLY A 120 -15.36 -7.08 1.23
N ALA A 121 -15.11 -7.82 0.14
CA ALA A 121 -14.42 -9.10 0.15
C ALA A 121 -12.94 -8.97 -0.26
N TYR A 122 -12.16 -10.02 0.03
CA TYR A 122 -10.75 -10.05 -0.34
C TYR A 122 -10.58 -10.42 -1.82
N HIS A 123 -9.85 -9.59 -2.54
CA HIS A 123 -9.45 -9.81 -3.93
C HIS A 123 -7.94 -9.91 -4.04
N THR A 124 -7.45 -10.80 -4.89
CA THR A 124 -6.02 -10.95 -5.20
C THR A 124 -5.78 -10.47 -6.62
N VAL A 125 -4.86 -9.53 -6.79
CA VAL A 125 -4.46 -8.97 -8.08
C VAL A 125 -3.01 -9.37 -8.35
N THR A 126 -2.79 -10.02 -9.48
CA THR A 126 -1.46 -10.37 -9.98
C THR A 126 -1.27 -9.75 -11.36
N ILE A 127 -0.21 -8.99 -11.53
CA ILE A 127 0.19 -8.35 -12.78
C ILE A 127 1.56 -8.88 -13.15
N ASP A 128 1.70 -9.32 -14.40
CA ASP A 128 2.96 -9.76 -14.99
C ASP A 128 3.30 -8.83 -16.17
N LEU A 129 4.43 -8.14 -16.06
CA LEU A 129 4.96 -7.17 -17.03
C LEU A 129 6.20 -7.74 -17.76
N SER A 130 6.53 -9.02 -17.56
CA SER A 130 7.72 -9.64 -18.16
C SER A 130 7.70 -9.71 -19.69
N ASN A 131 6.52 -9.54 -20.31
CA ASN A 131 6.31 -9.60 -21.77
C ASN A 131 5.91 -8.25 -22.40
N SER A 132 6.03 -7.13 -21.68
CA SER A 132 5.67 -5.79 -22.17
C SER A 132 6.86 -4.93 -22.60
#